data_AF-A0A1M7FMA4-F1
#
_entry.id   AF-A0A1M7FMA4-F1
#
_cell.length_a   1.000
_cell.length_b   1.000
_cell.length_c   1.000
_cell.angle_alpha   90.00
_cell.angle_beta   90.00
_cell.angle_gamma   90.00
#
_symmetry.space_group_name_H-M   'P 1'
#
loop_
_entity.id
_entity.type
_entity.pdbx_description
1 polymer ?
#
loop_
_entity_poly.entity_id
_entity_poly.type
_entity_poly.pdbx_seq_one_letter_code
_entity_poly.pdbx_strand_id
1 'polypeptide(L)' 'MSAPKTDIDKQEQNHKPALWGIRGAMIFAGVLLLAMITWLAYQGQEPGQPDAYIDGRTGEEVPVE' A
#
# COMPACT_ATOMS: atom_id res chain seq x y z
N MET A 1 -29.70 18.83 37.09
CA MET A 1 -28.32 19.15 36.68
C MET A 1 -28.33 19.38 35.18
N SER A 2 -28.04 20.59 34.70
CA SER A 2 -27.82 20.84 33.27
C SER A 2 -26.46 20.24 32.87
N ALA A 3 -26.42 19.54 31.74
CA ALA A 3 -25.19 18.89 31.26
C ALA A 3 -24.06 19.93 31.09
N PRO A 4 -22.80 19.58 31.40
CA PRO A 4 -21.66 20.45 31.16
C PRO A 4 -21.65 20.88 29.68
N LYS A 5 -21.57 22.19 29.42
CA LYS A 5 -21.35 22.68 28.05
C LYS A 5 -19.94 22.29 27.63
N THR A 6 -19.82 21.27 26.80
CA THR A 6 -18.57 20.95 26.13
C THR A 6 -18.32 21.99 25.03
N ASP A 7 -17.13 22.58 25.01
CA ASP A 7 -16.73 23.57 24.00
C ASP A 7 -16.27 22.82 22.73
N ILE A 8 -17.24 22.31 21.98
CA ILE A 8 -17.01 21.49 20.77
C ILE A 8 -16.29 22.30 19.69
N ASP A 9 -16.64 23.58 19.52
CA ASP A 9 -16.06 24.44 18.49
C ASP A 9 -14.56 24.68 18.70
N LYS A 10 -14.13 24.84 19.96
CA LYS A 10 -12.72 24.95 20.32
C LYS A 10 -11.97 23.64 20.11
N GLN A 11 -12.59 22.50 20.45
CA GLN A 11 -11.98 21.20 20.20
C GLN A 11 -11.84 20.93 18.69
N GLU A 12 -12.85 21.22 17.89
CA GLU A 12 -12.80 21.05 16.44
C GLU A 12 -11.61 21.82 15.85
N GLN A 13 -11.44 23.09 16.23
CA GLN A 13 -10.32 23.94 15.78
C GLN A 13 -8.95 23.34 16.14
N ASN A 14 -8.80 22.80 17.35
CA ASN A 14 -7.54 22.23 17.80
C ASN A 14 -7.20 20.88 17.13
N HIS A 15 -8.21 20.11 16.72
CA HIS A 15 -8.00 18.80 16.07
C HIS A 15 -7.89 18.90 14.55
N LYS A 16 -8.36 19.99 13.94
CA LYS A 16 -8.27 20.23 12.48
C LYS A 16 -6.87 19.94 11.92
N PRO A 17 -5.75 20.46 12.48
CA PRO A 17 -4.42 20.18 11.94
C PRO A 17 -4.07 18.70 11.92
N ALA A 18 -4.39 17.95 12.98
CA ALA A 18 -4.14 16.52 13.06
C ALA A 18 -4.97 15.75 12.03
N LEU A 19 -6.25 16.11 11.86
CA LEU A 19 -7.13 15.50 10.86
C LEU A 19 -6.65 15.76 9.43
N TRP A 20 -6.14 16.97 9.16
CA TRP A 20 -5.51 17.31 7.88
C TRP A 20 -4.24 16.49 7.64
N GLY A 21 -3.41 16.29 8.66
CA GLY A 21 -2.22 15.44 8.59
C GLY A 21 -2.56 13.99 8.26
N ILE A 22 -3.53 13.42 8.96
CA ILE A 22 -4.01 12.05 8.72
C ILE A 22 -4.56 11.93 7.29
N ARG A 23 -5.40 12.88 6.86
CA ARG A 23 -5.95 12.89 5.50
C ARG A 23 -4.83 12.97 4.45
N GLY A 24 -3.83 13.81 4.66
CA GLY A 24 -2.67 13.93 3.79
C GLY A 24 -1.87 12.62 3.71
N ALA A 25 -1.60 11.99 4.85
CA ALA A 25 -0.90 10.71 4.93
C ALA A 25 -1.67 9.59 4.19
N MET A 26 -2.99 9.51 4.36
CA MET A 26 -3.82 8.53 3.65
C MET A 26 -3.79 8.73 2.14
N ILE A 27 -3.89 9.97 1.66
CA ILE A 27 -3.80 10.29 0.23
C ILE A 27 -2.42 9.91 -0.31
N PHE A 28 -1.36 10.31 0.39
CA PHE A 28 0.02 10.01 -0.02
C PHE A 28 0.27 8.50 -0.11
N ALA A 29 -0.11 7.74 0.92
CA ALA A 29 0.01 6.28 0.92
C ALA A 29 -0.80 5.65 -0.20
N GLY A 30 -2.03 6.11 -0.45
CA GLY A 30 -2.87 5.63 -1.55
C GLY A 30 -2.23 5.86 -2.92
N VAL A 31 -1.63 7.05 -3.15
CA VAL A 31 -0.90 7.35 -4.39
C VAL A 31 0.32 6.45 -4.58
N LEU A 32 1.13 6.27 -3.52
CA LEU A 32 2.29 5.38 -3.59
C LEU A 32 1.90 3.92 -3.85
N LEU A 33 0.84 3.45 -3.20
CA LEU A 33 0.35 2.09 -3.41
C LEU A 33 -0.12 1.87 -4.85
N LEU A 34 -0.89 2.82 -5.41
CA LEU A 34 -1.31 2.74 -6.80
C LEU A 34 -0.11 2.76 -7.75
N ALA A 35 0.87 3.63 -7.51
CA ALA A 35 2.10 3.66 -8.30
C ALA A 35 2.87 2.33 -8.23
N MET A 36 2.98 1.73 -7.04
CA MET A 36 3.65 0.43 -6.85
C MET A 36 2.92 -0.69 -7.59
N ILE A 37 1.59 -0.74 -7.52
CA ILE A 37 0.77 -1.74 -8.22
C ILE A 37 0.95 -1.59 -9.73
N THR A 38 0.87 -0.36 -10.26
CA THR A 38 1.08 -0.09 -11.68
C THR A 38 2.49 -0.50 -12.12
N TRP A 39 3.50 -0.19 -11.32
CA TRP A 39 4.88 -0.58 -11.59
C TRP A 39 5.05 -2.10 -11.64
N LEU A 40 4.55 -2.81 -10.62
CA LEU A 40 4.64 -4.26 -10.54
C LEU A 40 3.88 -4.92 -11.70
N ALA A 41 2.70 -4.42 -12.03
CA ALA A 41 1.91 -4.91 -13.16
C ALA A 41 2.68 -4.74 -14.47
N TYR A 42 3.33 -3.59 -14.69
CA TYR A 42 4.13 -3.32 -15.89
C TYR A 42 5.36 -4.25 -16.00
N GLN A 43 6.09 -4.45 -14.90
CA GLN A 43 7.29 -5.31 -14.88
C GLN A 43 6.95 -6.80 -14.97
N GLY A 44 5.80 -7.23 -14.45
CA GLY A 44 5.40 -8.64 -14.41
C GLY A 44 4.78 -9.21 -15.68
N GLN A 45 4.71 -8.44 -16.79
CA GLN A 45 4.11 -8.92 -18.04
C GLN A 45 5.08 -9.74 -18.91
N GLU A 46 6.39 -9.68 -18.66
CA GLU A 46 7.35 -10.51 -19.40
C GLU A 46 7.57 -11.83 -18.66
N PRO A 47 7.36 -13.00 -19.32
CA PRO A 47 7.81 -14.27 -18.78
C PRO A 47 9.33 -14.22 -18.63
N GLY A 48 9.82 -14.38 -17.40
CA GLY A 48 11.25 -14.62 -17.20
C GLY A 48 11.66 -15.87 -17.97
N GLN A 49 12.84 -15.84 -18.59
CA GLN A 49 13.50 -17.06 -19.06
C GLN A 49 14.38 -17.55 -17.91
N PRO A 50 13.95 -18.54 -17.13
CA PRO A 50 14.78 -19.06 -16.06
C PRO A 50 15.91 -19.91 -16.66
N ASP A 51 17.13 -19.76 -16.13
CA ASP A 51 18.29 -20.57 -16.56
C ASP A 51 18.12 -22.06 -16.21
N ALA A 52 17.23 -22.37 -15.27
CA ALA A 52 16.85 -23.73 -14.88
C ALA A 52 15.40 -23.77 -14.38
N TYR A 53 14.71 -24.90 -14.56
CA TYR A 53 13.37 -25.14 -14.01
C TYR A 53 13.35 -26.38 -13.12
N ILE A 54 12.39 -26.46 -12.20
CA ILE A 54 12.19 -27.64 -11.35
C ILE A 54 11.32 -28.65 -12.10
N ASP A 55 11.81 -29.88 -12.30
CA ASP A 55 10.97 -30.96 -12.84
C ASP A 55 9.91 -31.34 -11.79
N GLY A 56 8.63 -31.11 -12.12
CA GLY A 56 7.51 -31.44 -11.25
C GLY A 56 7.34 -32.94 -10.94
N ARG A 57 8.09 -33.82 -11.60
CA ARG A 57 8.08 -35.28 -11.34
C ARG A 57 9.17 -35.73 -10.38
N THR A 58 10.36 -35.13 -10.43
CA THR A 58 11.54 -35.58 -9.67
C THR A 58 12.00 -34.58 -8.62
N GLY A 59 11.64 -33.30 -8.77
CA GLY A 59 12.12 -32.20 -7.92
C GLY A 59 13.55 -31.75 -8.25
N GLU A 60 14.15 -32.25 -9.32
CA GLU A 60 15.50 -31.85 -9.75
C GLU A 60 15.46 -30.50 -10.49
N GLU A 61 16.51 -29.70 -10.30
CA GLU A 61 16.79 -28.52 -11.12
C GLU A 61 17.34 -28.96 -12.48
N VAL A 62 16.58 -28.69 -13.54
CA VAL A 62 16.94 -28.98 -14.92
C VAL A 62 17.37 -27.69 -15.60
N PRO A 63 18.65 -27.55 -16.04
CA PRO A 63 19.09 -26.38 -16.78
C PRO A 63 18.37 -26.28 -18.13
N VAL A 64 18.04 -25.07 -18.54
CA VAL A 64 17.51 -24.78 -19.88
C VAL A 64 18.71 -24.63 -20.82
N GLU A 65 18.83 -25.52 -21.82
CA GLU A 65 19.89 -25.44 -22.85
C GLU A 65 19.66 -24.30 -23.87
#